data_AF-A0A843DE02-F1
#
_entry.id   AF-A0A843DE02-F1
#
_cell.length_a   1.000
_cell.length_b   1.000
_cell.length_c   1.000
_cell.angle_alpha   90.00
_cell.angle_beta   90.00
_cell.angle_gamma   90.00
#
_symmetry.space_group_name_H-M   'P 1'
#
loop_
_entity.id
_entity.type
_entity.pdbx_description
1 polymer ?
#
loop_
_entity_poly.entity_id
_entity_poly.type
_entity_poly.pdbx_seq_one_letter_code
_entity_poly.pdbx_strand_id
1 'polypeptide(L)'
;MTISVFIPAHITGFFSIENNQDPLKNGSCGAGFLLDRGVKTTLKDSSEFKININQGTDIVINEVLKHFNIDSPFEITQDIQLPIGAGFGTSAASALSLSMALNEFFDCGYSYDECGQIAHKVEVSLGGGLGDVIGQTGSGLVLRTSPGAPGVGRIESFDEDLFVATRFFGGIDTASIIQNPNHKRVISETGHKCLEEFKKDISVNKFLELSLRFSQDTNLMTDDVQSLVNYFNSMDDILGSSMAMLGNTVFVFADNEDVFKDLDIEKLNIDKLYTKRQL
;
A
#
# COMPACT_ATOMS: atom_id res chain seq x y z
N MET A 1 12.09 -4.44 -27.59
CA MET A 1 11.07 -4.95 -26.68
C MET A 1 10.81 -3.92 -25.60
N THR A 2 9.55 -3.75 -25.20
CA THR A 2 9.14 -2.89 -24.08
C THR A 2 8.05 -3.61 -23.31
N ILE A 3 8.23 -3.77 -22.01
CA ILE A 3 7.22 -4.32 -21.08
C ILE A 3 6.84 -3.24 -20.07
N SER A 4 5.57 -3.17 -19.71
CA SER A 4 5.08 -2.19 -18.73
C SER A 4 4.10 -2.84 -17.77
N VAL A 5 4.39 -2.78 -16.47
CA VAL A 5 3.53 -3.28 -15.40
C VAL A 5 3.14 -2.12 -14.49
N PHE A 6 1.86 -2.03 -14.15
CA PHE A 6 1.32 -1.11 -13.16
C PHE A 6 0.88 -1.87 -11.92
N ILE A 7 1.25 -1.37 -10.74
CA ILE A 7 0.76 -1.85 -9.46
C ILE A 7 0.13 -0.68 -8.70
N PRO A 8 -1.13 -0.81 -8.22
CA PRO A 8 -1.81 0.24 -7.46
C PRO A 8 -1.09 0.52 -6.13
N ALA A 9 -1.24 1.74 -5.63
CA ALA A 9 -0.89 2.05 -4.26
C ALA A 9 -1.86 1.39 -3.29
N HIS A 10 -1.34 1.03 -2.12
CA HIS A 10 -2.12 0.40 -1.05
C HIS A 10 -2.05 1.28 0.20
N ILE A 11 -3.22 1.58 0.75
CA ILE A 11 -3.35 2.29 2.01
C ILE A 11 -3.94 1.33 3.04
N THR A 12 -3.23 1.13 4.14
CA THR A 12 -3.76 0.36 5.28
C THR A 12 -4.60 1.27 6.17
N GLY A 13 -5.80 0.81 6.56
CA GLY A 13 -6.65 1.48 7.55
C GLY A 13 -6.46 0.95 8.98
N PHE A 14 -6.30 -0.37 9.12
CA PHE A 14 -5.92 -0.99 10.40
C PHE A 14 -5.18 -2.31 10.15
N PHE A 15 -4.34 -2.72 11.10
CA PHE A 15 -3.53 -3.94 10.93
C PHE A 15 -3.06 -4.54 12.25
N SER A 16 -2.67 -5.81 12.16
CA SER A 16 -2.01 -6.59 13.20
C SER A 16 -0.70 -7.17 12.64
N ILE A 17 0.37 -7.17 13.44
CA ILE A 17 1.69 -7.65 13.02
C ILE A 17 1.81 -9.12 13.38
N GLU A 18 2.03 -9.98 12.38
CA GLU A 18 2.18 -11.43 12.54
C GLU A 18 3.63 -11.82 12.30
N ASN A 19 4.44 -11.79 13.36
CA ASN A 19 5.86 -12.06 13.26
C ASN A 19 6.13 -13.55 12.99
N ASN A 20 6.97 -13.82 11.99
CA ASN A 20 7.50 -15.16 11.72
C ASN A 20 8.99 -15.08 11.38
N GLN A 21 9.74 -16.14 11.70
CA GLN A 21 11.15 -16.23 11.31
C GLN A 21 11.32 -16.49 9.82
N ASP A 22 10.37 -17.17 9.19
CA ASP A 22 10.32 -17.37 7.74
C ASP A 22 9.79 -16.08 7.08
N PRO A 23 10.60 -15.39 6.24
CA PRO A 23 10.18 -14.15 5.59
C PRO A 23 8.90 -14.28 4.76
N LEU A 24 8.62 -15.47 4.19
CA LEU A 24 7.43 -15.70 3.39
C LEU A 24 6.17 -15.86 4.23
N LYS A 25 6.30 -16.24 5.51
CA LYS A 25 5.19 -16.36 6.46
C LYS A 25 5.06 -15.11 7.34
N ASN A 26 6.13 -14.33 7.45
CA ASN A 26 6.14 -13.06 8.16
C ASN A 26 5.24 -12.07 7.41
N GLY A 27 4.32 -11.42 8.11
CA GLY A 27 3.39 -10.51 7.45
C GLY A 27 2.45 -9.79 8.41
N SER A 28 1.31 -9.36 7.88
CA SER A 28 0.25 -8.73 8.66
C SER A 28 -1.14 -9.18 8.22
N CYS A 29 -2.08 -9.12 9.16
CA CYS A 29 -3.52 -9.19 8.89
C CYS A 29 -4.15 -7.81 9.08
N GLY A 30 -5.32 -7.58 8.49
CA GLY A 30 -6.05 -6.31 8.59
C GLY A 30 -6.59 -5.84 7.26
N ALA A 31 -7.20 -4.66 7.24
CA ALA A 31 -7.83 -4.12 6.04
C ALA A 31 -7.15 -2.86 5.52
N GLY A 32 -7.24 -2.68 4.21
CA GLY A 32 -6.78 -1.52 3.49
C GLY A 32 -7.56 -1.37 2.19
N PHE A 33 -7.11 -0.48 1.31
CA PHE A 33 -7.70 -0.29 0.00
C PHE A 33 -6.64 0.13 -1.01
N LEU A 34 -7.00 -0.02 -2.28
CA LEU A 34 -6.12 0.25 -3.41
C LEU A 34 -6.59 1.49 -4.16
N LEU A 35 -5.66 2.37 -4.51
CA LEU A 35 -5.92 3.56 -5.33
C LEU A 35 -5.69 3.27 -6.81
N ASP A 36 -6.42 3.94 -7.68
CA ASP A 36 -6.22 3.90 -9.14
C ASP A 36 -4.93 4.61 -9.61
N ARG A 37 -4.14 5.12 -8.67
CA ARG A 37 -2.74 5.53 -8.83
C ARG A 37 -1.80 4.58 -8.13
N GLY A 38 -0.55 4.54 -8.58
CA GLY A 38 0.44 3.64 -8.00
C GLY A 38 1.81 3.80 -8.61
N VAL A 39 2.45 2.68 -8.94
CA VAL A 39 3.76 2.64 -9.58
C VAL A 39 3.66 1.93 -10.92
N LYS A 40 4.15 2.58 -11.97
CA LYS A 40 4.34 1.95 -13.28
C LYS A 40 5.81 1.72 -13.54
N THR A 41 6.20 0.45 -13.69
CA THR A 41 7.54 0.06 -14.11
C THR A 41 7.54 -0.29 -15.59
N THR A 42 8.43 0.34 -16.35
CA THR A 42 8.64 0.06 -17.78
C THR A 42 10.06 -0.45 -17.98
N LEU A 43 10.20 -1.59 -18.64
CA LEU A 43 11.47 -2.14 -19.09
C LEU A 43 11.58 -1.99 -20.60
N LYS A 44 12.77 -1.63 -21.09
CA LYS A 44 13.01 -1.42 -22.52
C LYS A 44 14.40 -1.96 -22.90
N ASP A 45 14.49 -2.54 -24.09
CA ASP A 45 15.79 -2.88 -24.69
C ASP A 45 16.69 -1.64 -24.76
N SER A 46 17.94 -1.80 -24.33
CA SER A 46 18.93 -0.74 -24.35
C SER A 46 20.32 -1.35 -24.57
N SER A 47 21.22 -0.61 -25.22
CA SER A 47 22.63 -1.02 -25.35
C SER A 47 23.42 -0.83 -24.04
N GLU A 48 22.84 -0.15 -23.06
CA GLU A 48 23.44 0.18 -21.76
C GLU A 48 22.41 -0.02 -20.64
N PHE A 49 22.86 -0.46 -19.47
CA PHE A 49 22.00 -0.54 -18.29
C PHE A 49 21.69 0.86 -17.75
N LYS A 50 20.41 1.20 -17.62
CA LYS A 50 19.94 2.53 -17.16
C LYS A 50 18.78 2.39 -16.18
N ILE A 51 18.78 3.21 -15.14
CA ILE A 51 17.68 3.31 -14.17
C ILE A 51 17.20 4.76 -14.17
N ASN A 52 15.93 4.97 -14.49
CA ASN A 52 15.24 6.24 -14.45
C ASN A 52 14.10 6.17 -13.43
N ILE A 53 14.12 7.04 -12.42
CA ILE A 53 13.07 7.12 -11.39
C ILE A 53 12.67 8.58 -11.26
N ASN A 54 11.36 8.86 -11.33
CA ASN A 54 10.86 10.23 -11.24
C ASN A 54 10.98 10.83 -9.81
N GLN A 55 10.98 9.99 -8.77
CA GLN A 55 11.21 10.36 -7.38
C GLN A 55 11.70 9.17 -6.56
N GLY A 56 12.48 9.41 -5.51
CA GLY A 56 13.04 8.35 -4.64
C GLY A 56 14.45 7.92 -5.03
N THR A 57 14.80 6.68 -4.67
CA THR A 57 16.12 6.09 -4.90
C THR A 57 16.01 4.72 -5.56
N ASP A 58 17.12 4.20 -6.05
CA ASP A 58 17.25 2.90 -6.72
C ASP A 58 17.40 1.71 -5.76
N ILE A 59 17.28 1.91 -4.44
CA ILE A 59 17.51 0.87 -3.42
C ILE A 59 16.62 -0.35 -3.65
N VAL A 60 15.31 -0.13 -3.84
CA VAL A 60 14.33 -1.21 -4.08
C VAL A 60 14.64 -1.93 -5.40
N ILE A 61 14.97 -1.17 -6.44
CA ILE A 61 15.31 -1.72 -7.76
C ILE A 61 16.53 -2.63 -7.65
N ASN A 62 17.60 -2.14 -7.04
CA ASN A 62 18.84 -2.88 -6.85
C ASN A 62 18.63 -4.15 -6.01
N GLU A 63 17.76 -4.11 -5.00
CA GLU A 63 17.45 -5.29 -4.18
C GLU A 63 16.63 -6.33 -4.97
N VAL A 64 15.65 -5.92 -5.77
CA VAL A 64 14.90 -6.84 -6.66
C VAL A 64 15.83 -7.48 -7.68
N LEU A 65 16.74 -6.71 -8.29
CA LEU A 65 17.65 -7.22 -9.33
C LEU A 65 18.56 -8.35 -8.83
N LYS A 66 18.89 -8.40 -7.53
CA LYS A 66 19.66 -9.52 -6.94
C LYS A 66 18.96 -10.88 -7.04
N HIS A 67 17.64 -10.89 -7.28
CA HIS A 67 16.84 -12.11 -7.42
C HIS A 67 16.72 -12.59 -8.88
N PHE A 68 17.29 -11.86 -9.84
CA PHE A 68 17.25 -12.19 -11.26
C PHE A 68 18.66 -12.31 -11.83
N ASN A 69 18.92 -13.38 -12.59
CA ASN A 69 20.20 -13.57 -13.28
C ASN A 69 20.10 -12.96 -14.69
N ILE A 70 20.43 -11.68 -14.82
CA ILE A 70 20.29 -10.93 -16.07
C ILE A 70 21.68 -10.51 -16.58
N ASP A 71 22.03 -10.99 -17.76
CA ASP A 71 23.36 -10.76 -18.37
C ASP A 71 23.32 -9.75 -19.54
N SER A 72 22.15 -9.19 -19.85
CA SER A 72 21.96 -8.23 -20.96
C SER A 72 21.63 -6.83 -20.45
N PRO A 73 22.11 -5.76 -21.11
CA PRO A 73 21.73 -4.39 -20.76
C PRO A 73 20.27 -4.10 -21.11
N PHE A 74 19.62 -3.29 -20.27
CA PHE A 74 18.24 -2.84 -20.44
C PHE A 74 18.01 -1.54 -19.67
N GLU A 75 16.93 -0.84 -19.97
CA GLU A 75 16.53 0.37 -19.29
C GLU A 75 15.31 0.09 -18.39
N ILE A 76 15.39 0.53 -17.14
CA ILE A 76 14.29 0.53 -16.17
C ILE A 76 13.79 1.97 -16.03
N THR A 77 12.49 2.18 -16.17
CA THR A 77 11.83 3.45 -15.83
C THR A 77 10.72 3.18 -14.81
N GLN A 78 10.81 3.78 -13.62
CA GLN A 78 9.74 3.77 -12.63
C GLN A 78 9.07 5.15 -12.55
N ASP A 79 7.78 5.18 -12.88
CA ASP A 79 6.89 6.30 -12.64
C ASP A 79 6.10 6.04 -11.35
N ILE A 80 6.57 6.63 -10.26
CA ILE A 80 5.92 6.57 -8.95
C ILE A 80 4.96 7.76 -8.85
N GLN A 81 3.66 7.50 -8.75
CA GLN A 81 2.64 8.55 -8.88
C GLN A 81 2.26 9.18 -7.55
N LEU A 82 2.75 8.68 -6.42
CA LEU A 82 2.36 9.08 -5.06
C LEU A 82 3.59 9.35 -4.19
N PRO A 83 3.49 10.20 -3.14
CA PRO A 83 4.62 10.52 -2.27
C PRO A 83 5.22 9.27 -1.60
N ILE A 84 6.56 9.24 -1.51
CA ILE A 84 7.30 8.18 -0.81
C ILE A 84 7.24 8.41 0.71
N GLY A 85 7.10 7.31 1.47
CA GLY A 85 7.05 7.36 2.93
C GLY A 85 5.75 7.95 3.50
N ALA A 86 4.69 8.03 2.68
CA ALA A 86 3.42 8.64 3.03
C ALA A 86 2.29 7.62 3.30
N GLY A 87 2.62 6.33 3.49
CA GLY A 87 1.64 5.28 3.79
C GLY A 87 0.88 4.71 2.58
N PHE A 88 1.38 4.96 1.36
CA PHE A 88 0.77 4.48 0.09
C PHE A 88 1.33 3.14 -0.42
N GLY A 89 2.25 2.50 0.31
CA GLY A 89 2.88 1.26 -0.13
C GLY A 89 3.69 1.37 -1.44
N THR A 90 4.23 2.55 -1.76
CA THR A 90 4.94 2.78 -3.04
C THR A 90 6.20 1.93 -3.19
N SER A 91 6.91 1.64 -2.10
CA SER A 91 8.07 0.73 -2.09
C SER A 91 7.67 -0.70 -2.51
N ALA A 92 6.62 -1.24 -1.91
CA ALA A 92 6.03 -2.52 -2.27
C ALA A 92 5.55 -2.55 -3.73
N ALA A 93 4.90 -1.47 -4.20
CA ALA A 93 4.43 -1.37 -5.58
C ALA A 93 5.60 -1.31 -6.58
N SER A 94 6.68 -0.61 -6.24
CA SER A 94 7.93 -0.60 -7.00
C SER A 94 8.55 -1.99 -7.07
N ALA A 95 8.62 -2.72 -5.95
CA ALA A 95 9.18 -4.07 -5.92
C ALA A 95 8.35 -5.06 -6.74
N LEU A 96 7.03 -5.02 -6.58
CA LEU A 96 6.08 -5.93 -7.25
C LEU A 96 6.02 -5.67 -8.75
N SER A 97 5.87 -4.40 -9.16
CA SER A 97 5.82 -4.04 -10.59
C SER A 97 7.12 -4.38 -11.31
N LEU A 98 8.27 -4.17 -10.66
CA LEU A 98 9.57 -4.53 -11.24
C LEU A 98 9.77 -6.04 -11.32
N SER A 99 9.44 -6.80 -10.27
CA SER A 99 9.57 -8.26 -10.29
C SER A 99 8.74 -8.89 -11.41
N MET A 100 7.50 -8.41 -11.60
CA MET A 100 6.63 -8.87 -12.69
C MET A 100 7.17 -8.43 -14.05
N ALA A 101 7.59 -7.18 -14.20
CA ALA A 101 8.12 -6.68 -15.46
C ALA A 101 9.40 -7.42 -15.89
N LEU A 102 10.31 -7.71 -14.95
CA LEU A 102 11.53 -8.49 -15.21
C LEU A 102 11.19 -9.92 -15.64
N ASN A 103 10.24 -10.57 -14.96
CA ASN A 103 9.81 -11.91 -15.29
C ASN A 103 9.25 -12.00 -16.72
N GLU A 104 8.39 -11.07 -17.12
CA GLU A 104 7.83 -11.01 -18.47
C GLU A 104 8.86 -10.59 -19.52
N PHE A 105 9.71 -9.61 -19.20
CA PHE A 105 10.70 -9.09 -20.16
C PHE A 105 11.80 -10.10 -20.49
N PHE A 106 12.24 -10.89 -19.51
CA PHE A 106 13.29 -11.89 -19.67
C PHE A 106 12.77 -13.34 -19.76
N ASP A 107 11.45 -13.54 -19.77
CA ASP A 107 10.81 -14.87 -19.79
C ASP A 107 11.38 -15.82 -18.72
N CYS A 108 11.45 -15.34 -17.47
CA CYS A 108 12.10 -16.07 -16.38
C CYS A 108 11.31 -17.29 -15.89
N GLY A 109 10.06 -17.45 -16.32
CA GLY A 109 9.21 -18.58 -15.99
C GLY A 109 8.65 -18.59 -14.57
N TYR A 110 8.78 -17.49 -13.81
CA TYR A 110 8.16 -17.37 -12.50
C TYR A 110 6.64 -17.19 -12.62
N SER A 111 5.90 -17.81 -11.70
CA SER A 111 4.48 -17.55 -11.50
C SER A 111 4.24 -16.17 -10.88
N TYR A 112 2.97 -15.73 -10.94
CA TYR A 112 2.53 -14.48 -10.30
C TYR A 112 2.87 -14.47 -8.79
N ASP A 113 2.65 -15.58 -8.09
CA ASP A 113 2.96 -15.71 -6.67
C ASP A 113 4.46 -15.66 -6.42
N GLU A 114 5.31 -16.28 -7.25
CA GLU A 114 6.77 -16.22 -7.10
C GLU A 114 7.32 -14.80 -7.30
N CYS A 115 6.80 -14.04 -8.29
CA CYS A 115 7.12 -12.61 -8.42
C CYS A 115 6.70 -11.83 -7.16
N GLY A 116 5.50 -12.11 -6.65
CA GLY A 116 5.01 -11.55 -5.39
C GLY A 116 5.89 -11.89 -4.19
N GLN A 117 6.39 -13.12 -4.10
CA GLN A 117 7.30 -13.56 -3.05
C GLN A 117 8.67 -12.90 -3.14
N ILE A 118 9.20 -12.66 -4.34
CA ILE A 118 10.42 -11.87 -4.52
C ILE A 118 10.20 -10.46 -3.97
N ALA A 119 9.15 -9.77 -4.39
CA ALA A 119 8.83 -8.43 -3.92
C ALA A 119 8.63 -8.36 -2.39
N HIS A 120 7.93 -9.35 -1.81
CA HIS A 120 7.71 -9.43 -0.36
C HIS A 120 9.02 -9.62 0.41
N LYS A 121 9.91 -10.49 -0.06
CA LYS A 121 11.23 -10.68 0.56
C LYS A 121 12.06 -9.40 0.55
N VAL A 122 12.00 -8.63 -0.54
CA VAL A 122 12.66 -7.32 -0.67
C VAL A 122 12.10 -6.33 0.35
N GLU A 123 10.77 -6.23 0.48
CA GLU A 123 10.16 -5.35 1.48
C GLU A 123 10.58 -5.75 2.91
N VAL A 124 10.52 -7.05 3.24
CA VAL A 124 10.93 -7.53 4.57
C VAL A 124 12.42 -7.28 4.82
N SER A 125 13.31 -7.47 3.84
CA SER A 125 14.76 -7.29 4.02
C SER A 125 15.15 -5.83 4.20
N LEU A 126 14.44 -4.91 3.55
CA LEU A 126 14.64 -3.46 3.67
C LEU A 126 13.92 -2.86 4.89
N GLY A 127 13.20 -3.66 5.67
CA GLY A 127 12.40 -3.19 6.80
C GLY A 127 11.19 -2.34 6.38
N GLY A 128 10.68 -2.57 5.16
CA GLY A 128 9.48 -1.96 4.60
C GLY A 128 8.18 -2.56 5.12
N GLY A 129 7.18 -2.69 4.23
CA GLY A 129 5.83 -3.12 4.57
C GLY A 129 5.66 -4.63 4.73
N LEU A 130 4.86 -5.05 5.71
CA LEU A 130 4.55 -6.47 5.98
C LEU A 130 3.30 -7.00 5.26
N GLY A 131 2.53 -6.12 4.63
CA GLY A 131 1.29 -6.52 3.97
C GLY A 131 0.89 -5.66 2.78
N ASP A 132 1.76 -4.77 2.31
CA ASP A 132 1.49 -3.97 1.11
C ASP A 132 1.61 -4.83 -0.15
N VAL A 133 2.67 -5.63 -0.29
CA VAL A 133 2.87 -6.50 -1.48
C VAL A 133 1.68 -7.43 -1.70
N ILE A 134 1.25 -8.17 -0.67
CA ILE A 134 0.08 -9.04 -0.81
C ILE A 134 -1.21 -8.24 -1.00
N GLY A 135 -1.36 -7.10 -0.31
CA GLY A 135 -2.52 -6.21 -0.47
C GLY A 135 -2.67 -5.71 -1.90
N GLN A 136 -1.55 -5.37 -2.55
CA GLN A 136 -1.46 -4.88 -3.93
C GLN A 136 -1.79 -5.94 -4.98
N THR A 137 -1.90 -7.20 -4.59
CA THR A 137 -2.43 -8.25 -5.47
C THR A 137 -3.96 -8.27 -5.54
N GLY A 138 -4.66 -7.43 -4.77
CA GLY A 138 -6.12 -7.35 -4.74
C GLY A 138 -6.74 -6.28 -5.66
N SER A 139 -7.97 -5.89 -5.35
CA SER A 139 -8.69 -4.72 -5.86
C SER A 139 -9.59 -4.11 -4.77
N GLY A 140 -10.05 -2.88 -4.97
CA GLY A 140 -10.98 -2.18 -4.10
C GLY A 140 -10.50 -2.09 -2.65
N LEU A 141 -11.39 -2.45 -1.72
CA LEU A 141 -11.03 -2.75 -0.34
C LEU A 141 -10.42 -4.15 -0.27
N VAL A 142 -9.34 -4.29 0.50
CA VAL A 142 -8.61 -5.54 0.66
C VAL A 142 -8.59 -5.94 2.13
N LEU A 143 -9.02 -7.16 2.42
CA LEU A 143 -8.91 -7.80 3.73
C LEU A 143 -7.82 -8.87 3.70
N ARG A 144 -6.74 -8.65 4.45
CA ARG A 144 -5.69 -9.66 4.69
C ARG A 144 -6.15 -10.62 5.78
N THR A 145 -6.60 -11.80 5.38
CA THR A 145 -7.19 -12.82 6.27
C THR A 145 -6.16 -13.79 6.86
N SER A 146 -4.99 -13.92 6.22
CA SER A 146 -3.86 -14.73 6.69
C SER A 146 -2.55 -14.02 6.35
N PRO A 147 -1.57 -13.98 7.28
CA PRO A 147 -0.32 -13.28 7.04
C PRO A 147 0.58 -14.06 6.08
N GLY A 148 1.46 -13.34 5.39
CA GLY A 148 2.49 -13.89 4.52
C GLY A 148 2.54 -13.25 3.14
N ALA A 149 3.54 -13.66 2.36
CA ALA A 149 3.72 -13.28 0.97
C ALA A 149 2.59 -13.83 0.07
N PRO A 150 2.43 -13.33 -1.18
CA PRO A 150 1.59 -13.97 -2.19
C PRO A 150 1.86 -15.48 -2.31
N GLY A 151 0.79 -16.28 -2.44
CA GLY A 151 0.83 -17.75 -2.39
C GLY A 151 0.94 -18.37 -0.99
N VAL A 152 1.28 -17.59 0.06
CA VAL A 152 1.35 -18.06 1.47
C VAL A 152 0.27 -17.41 2.33
N GLY A 153 0.19 -16.08 2.30
CA GLY A 153 -0.89 -15.31 2.90
C GLY A 153 -2.18 -15.41 2.07
N ARG A 154 -3.27 -14.84 2.60
CA ARG A 154 -4.56 -14.79 1.90
C ARG A 154 -5.20 -13.43 2.03
N ILE A 155 -5.83 -13.01 0.95
CA ILE A 155 -6.62 -11.77 0.90
C ILE A 155 -8.02 -12.05 0.35
N GLU A 156 -8.95 -11.17 0.67
CA GLU A 156 -10.25 -11.02 0.02
C GLU A 156 -10.37 -9.57 -0.49
N SER A 157 -11.01 -9.38 -1.63
CA SER A 157 -11.19 -8.06 -2.27
C SER A 157 -12.67 -7.74 -2.46
N PHE A 158 -13.01 -6.47 -2.25
CA PHE A 158 -14.37 -5.94 -2.34
C PHE A 158 -14.32 -4.66 -3.16
N ASP A 159 -14.86 -4.72 -4.37
CA ASP A 159 -14.87 -3.58 -5.29
C ASP A 159 -16.07 -2.67 -5.01
N GLU A 160 -15.81 -1.37 -4.98
CA GLU A 160 -16.79 -0.31 -4.75
C GLU A 160 -16.47 0.87 -5.70
N ASP A 161 -17.48 1.55 -6.21
CA ASP A 161 -17.30 2.76 -7.04
C ASP A 161 -17.36 4.00 -6.15
N LEU A 162 -16.27 4.24 -5.41
CA LEU A 162 -16.14 5.35 -4.48
C LEU A 162 -14.95 6.24 -4.84
N PHE A 163 -15.07 7.51 -4.47
CA PHE A 163 -13.99 8.47 -4.54
C PHE A 163 -13.24 8.51 -3.22
N VAL A 164 -11.91 8.64 -3.31
CA VAL A 164 -11.04 8.79 -2.16
C VAL A 164 -10.22 10.06 -2.35
N ALA A 165 -10.22 10.92 -1.33
CA ALA A 165 -9.28 12.03 -1.29
C ALA A 165 -8.18 11.80 -0.25
N THR A 166 -6.95 12.18 -0.58
CA THR A 166 -5.78 12.04 0.29
C THR A 166 -5.00 13.33 0.45
N ARG A 167 -4.55 13.61 1.68
CA ARG A 167 -3.67 14.75 1.98
C ARG A 167 -2.49 14.30 2.82
N PHE A 168 -1.30 14.47 2.26
CA PHE A 168 -0.02 14.16 2.91
C PHE A 168 0.61 15.42 3.51
N PHE A 169 1.03 15.35 4.77
CA PHE A 169 1.60 16.45 5.54
C PHE A 169 3.14 16.41 5.65
N GLY A 170 3.81 15.52 4.91
CA GLY A 170 5.27 15.34 4.98
C GLY A 170 5.70 14.15 5.84
N GLY A 171 6.93 13.67 5.65
CA GLY A 171 7.40 12.44 6.30
C GLY A 171 7.44 12.53 7.82
N ILE A 172 7.08 11.44 8.48
CA ILE A 172 7.22 11.25 9.93
C ILE A 172 8.16 10.07 10.18
N ASP A 173 8.89 10.09 11.31
CA ASP A 173 9.77 8.97 11.70
C ASP A 173 8.94 7.81 12.24
N THR A 174 8.35 7.03 11.32
CA THR A 174 7.57 5.83 11.65
C THR A 174 8.42 4.67 12.13
N ALA A 175 9.73 4.67 11.85
CA ALA A 175 10.63 3.63 12.31
C ALA A 175 10.72 3.63 13.84
N SER A 176 10.77 4.81 14.46
CA SER A 176 10.77 4.97 15.92
C SER A 176 9.50 4.41 16.60
N ILE A 177 8.35 4.60 15.95
CA ILE A 177 7.03 4.12 16.40
C ILE A 177 6.95 2.60 16.31
N ILE A 178 7.32 2.04 15.15
CA ILE A 178 7.22 0.61 14.91
C ILE A 178 8.25 -0.15 15.73
N GLN A 179 9.47 0.36 15.95
CA GLN A 179 10.50 -0.39 16.67
C GLN A 179 10.26 -0.52 18.18
N ASN A 180 9.36 0.29 18.74
CA ASN A 180 9.00 0.20 20.16
C ASN A 180 8.15 -1.06 20.45
N PRO A 181 8.65 -2.03 21.24
CA PRO A 181 7.94 -3.29 21.50
C PRO A 181 6.56 -3.11 22.14
N ASN A 182 6.41 -2.10 23.01
CA ASN A 182 5.14 -1.80 23.64
C ASN A 182 4.14 -1.26 22.61
N HIS A 183 4.60 -0.41 21.69
CA HIS A 183 3.75 0.14 20.63
C HIS A 183 3.34 -0.96 19.65
N LYS A 184 4.25 -1.84 19.25
CA LYS A 184 3.93 -3.02 18.42
C LYS A 184 2.85 -3.89 19.06
N ARG A 185 2.92 -4.11 20.38
CA ARG A 185 1.92 -4.90 21.12
C ARG A 185 0.55 -4.24 21.08
N VAL A 186 0.47 -2.94 21.38
CA VAL A 186 -0.79 -2.17 21.32
C VAL A 186 -1.38 -2.20 19.91
N ILE A 187 -0.57 -1.92 18.89
CA ILE A 187 -0.96 -2.00 17.47
C ILE A 187 -1.54 -3.37 17.15
N SER A 188 -0.85 -4.45 17.53
CA SER A 188 -1.30 -5.80 17.20
C SER A 188 -2.58 -6.17 17.94
N GLU A 189 -2.70 -5.88 19.24
CA GLU A 189 -3.90 -6.16 20.03
C GLU A 189 -5.12 -5.38 19.52
N THR A 190 -4.96 -4.10 19.20
CA THR A 190 -6.03 -3.27 18.62
C THR A 190 -6.39 -3.75 17.21
N GLY A 191 -5.40 -4.14 16.42
CA GLY A 191 -5.58 -4.67 15.08
C GLY A 191 -6.39 -5.95 15.05
N HIS A 192 -6.11 -6.89 15.96
CA HIS A 192 -6.86 -8.13 16.11
C HIS A 192 -8.34 -7.85 16.44
N LYS A 193 -8.62 -6.92 17.38
CA LYS A 193 -10.00 -6.54 17.72
C LYS A 193 -10.73 -5.96 16.50
N CYS A 194 -10.09 -5.05 15.77
CA CYS A 194 -10.68 -4.48 14.55
C CYS A 194 -10.93 -5.55 13.49
N LEU A 195 -9.98 -6.48 13.29
CA LEU A 195 -10.13 -7.58 12.34
C LEU A 195 -11.32 -8.48 12.68
N GLU A 196 -11.48 -8.86 13.96
CA GLU A 196 -12.59 -9.72 14.41
C GLU A 196 -13.95 -9.02 14.35
N GLU A 197 -13.99 -7.70 14.46
CA GLU A 197 -15.22 -6.92 14.23
C GLU A 197 -15.51 -6.77 12.74
N PHE A 198 -14.51 -6.49 11.91
CA PHE A 198 -14.67 -6.32 10.47
C PHE A 198 -15.16 -7.59 9.78
N LYS A 199 -14.66 -8.77 10.20
CA LYS A 199 -15.13 -10.06 9.67
C LYS A 199 -16.62 -10.33 9.93
N LYS A 200 -17.26 -9.63 10.87
CA LYS A 200 -18.70 -9.77 11.16
C LYS A 200 -19.57 -8.87 10.29
N ASP A 201 -19.00 -7.79 9.78
CA ASP A 201 -19.66 -6.79 8.93
C ASP A 201 -18.61 -6.21 7.98
N ILE A 202 -18.49 -6.84 6.81
CA ILE A 202 -17.56 -6.42 5.78
C ILE A 202 -18.26 -5.37 4.93
N SER A 203 -18.02 -4.10 5.26
CA SER A 203 -18.57 -2.95 4.55
C SER A 203 -17.61 -1.76 4.62
N VAL A 204 -17.72 -0.83 3.67
CA VAL A 204 -16.90 0.41 3.67
C VAL A 204 -17.11 1.21 4.95
N ASN A 205 -18.35 1.38 5.39
CA ASN A 205 -18.67 2.08 6.63
C ASN A 205 -17.96 1.46 7.83
N LYS A 206 -17.97 0.12 7.93
CA LYS A 206 -17.28 -0.56 9.03
C LYS A 206 -15.77 -0.44 8.92
N PHE A 207 -15.21 -0.48 7.70
CA PHE A 207 -13.78 -0.24 7.46
C PHE A 207 -13.37 1.16 7.95
N LEU A 208 -14.14 2.21 7.62
CA LEU A 208 -13.86 3.59 8.00
C LEU A 208 -13.96 3.79 9.52
N GLU A 209 -15.02 3.28 10.14
CA GLU A 209 -15.21 3.29 11.60
C GLU A 209 -14.01 2.67 12.32
N LEU A 210 -13.62 1.46 11.90
CA LEU A 210 -12.54 0.71 12.53
C LEU A 210 -11.17 1.33 12.26
N SER A 211 -10.96 1.92 11.09
CA SER A 211 -9.72 2.63 10.77
C SER A 211 -9.55 3.87 11.63
N LEU A 212 -10.62 4.63 11.88
CA LEU A 212 -10.60 5.78 12.79
C LEU A 212 -10.35 5.35 14.23
N ARG A 213 -11.09 4.34 14.70
CA ARG A 213 -10.91 3.83 16.06
C ARG A 213 -9.50 3.28 16.27
N PHE A 214 -8.96 2.54 15.30
CA PHE A 214 -7.60 2.01 15.36
C PHE A 214 -6.56 3.13 15.48
N SER A 215 -6.67 4.19 14.66
CA SER A 215 -5.70 5.29 14.67
C SER A 215 -5.72 6.07 15.99
N GLN A 216 -6.90 6.22 16.61
CA GLN A 216 -7.09 6.82 17.94
C GLN A 216 -6.53 5.92 19.06
N ASP A 217 -6.94 4.64 19.09
CA ASP A 217 -6.56 3.68 20.15
C ASP A 217 -5.06 3.38 20.16
N THR A 218 -4.38 3.52 19.01
CA THR A 218 -2.94 3.32 18.87
C THR A 218 -2.13 4.62 18.98
N ASN A 219 -2.80 5.77 19.11
CA ASN A 219 -2.20 7.10 19.20
C ASN A 219 -1.17 7.36 18.07
N LEU A 220 -1.52 6.99 16.84
CA LEU A 220 -0.66 7.14 15.66
C LEU A 220 -0.84 8.48 14.94
N MET A 221 -1.98 9.13 15.14
CA MET A 221 -2.28 10.39 14.46
C MET A 221 -1.43 11.54 14.98
N THR A 222 -0.88 12.31 14.05
CA THR A 222 -0.33 13.64 14.34
C THR A 222 -1.46 14.65 14.53
N ASP A 223 -1.15 15.82 15.12
CA ASP A 223 -2.15 16.88 15.33
C ASP A 223 -2.76 17.38 14.01
N ASP A 224 -1.96 17.48 12.94
CA ASP A 224 -2.41 17.90 11.61
C ASP A 224 -3.39 16.89 11.00
N VAL A 225 -3.04 15.60 11.06
CA VAL A 225 -3.90 14.50 10.60
C VAL A 225 -5.19 14.46 11.40
N GLN A 226 -5.10 14.54 12.72
CA GLN A 226 -6.26 14.50 13.62
C GLN A 226 -7.22 15.66 13.35
N SER A 227 -6.68 16.87 13.13
CA SER A 227 -7.48 18.06 12.85
C SER A 227 -8.26 17.92 11.54
N LEU A 228 -7.62 17.43 10.49
CA LEU A 228 -8.26 17.26 9.19
C LEU A 228 -9.25 16.08 9.17
N VAL A 229 -8.95 14.97 9.86
CA VAL A 229 -9.89 13.86 10.05
C VAL A 229 -11.17 14.33 10.77
N ASN A 230 -11.02 15.13 11.83
CA ASN A 230 -12.17 15.68 12.55
C ASN A 230 -13.00 16.63 11.68
N TYR A 231 -12.34 17.42 10.84
CA TYR A 231 -13.03 18.29 9.88
C TYR A 231 -13.87 17.47 8.90
N PHE A 232 -13.27 16.48 8.21
CA PHE A 232 -13.99 15.64 7.25
C PHE A 232 -15.14 14.86 7.90
N ASN A 233 -14.92 14.27 9.08
CA ASN A 233 -15.95 13.49 9.78
C ASN A 233 -17.08 14.36 10.39
N SER A 234 -16.99 15.69 10.30
CA SER A 234 -18.06 16.62 10.69
C SER A 234 -18.98 17.01 9.53
N MET A 235 -18.65 16.57 8.29
CA MET A 235 -19.41 16.87 7.08
C MET A 235 -20.45 15.78 6.79
N ASP A 236 -21.63 16.17 6.29
CA ASP A 236 -22.73 15.23 6.01
C ASP A 236 -22.51 14.37 4.76
N ASP A 237 -21.82 14.91 3.73
CA ASP A 237 -21.59 14.22 2.44
C ASP A 237 -20.30 13.37 2.41
N ILE A 238 -19.67 13.16 3.57
CA ILE A 238 -18.48 12.34 3.75
C ILE A 238 -18.88 11.00 4.39
N LEU A 239 -18.46 9.89 3.79
CA LEU A 239 -18.68 8.54 4.35
C LEU A 239 -17.82 8.29 5.59
N GLY A 240 -16.62 8.86 5.60
CA GLY A 240 -15.69 8.81 6.73
C GLY A 240 -14.24 9.01 6.31
N SER A 241 -13.41 9.32 7.29
CA SER A 241 -11.98 9.59 7.12
C SER A 241 -11.14 9.00 8.26
N SER A 242 -9.90 8.66 7.95
CA SER A 242 -8.88 8.29 8.94
C SER A 242 -7.47 8.56 8.40
N MET A 243 -6.47 8.15 9.17
CA MET A 243 -5.06 8.18 8.81
C MET A 243 -4.68 6.96 7.96
N ALA A 244 -3.90 7.16 6.90
CA ALA A 244 -3.19 6.06 6.25
C ALA A 244 -2.13 5.51 7.22
N MET A 245 -2.26 4.26 7.63
CA MET A 245 -1.40 3.71 8.68
C MET A 245 0.07 3.80 8.31
N LEU A 246 0.88 4.30 9.25
CA LEU A 246 2.31 4.55 9.09
C LEU A 246 2.66 5.62 8.04
N GLY A 247 1.73 6.53 7.75
CA GLY A 247 1.98 7.76 6.98
C GLY A 247 1.37 8.98 7.65
N ASN A 248 1.96 10.15 7.47
CA ASN A 248 1.38 11.42 7.92
C ASN A 248 0.33 11.90 6.90
N THR A 249 -0.66 11.05 6.63
CA THR A 249 -1.59 11.19 5.52
C THR A 249 -3.00 10.91 6.00
N VAL A 250 -3.93 11.79 5.63
CA VAL A 250 -5.38 11.55 5.76
C VAL A 250 -5.88 10.89 4.49
N PHE A 251 -6.80 9.93 4.63
CA PHE A 251 -7.69 9.51 3.56
C PHE A 251 -9.14 9.76 3.96
N VAL A 252 -9.98 10.07 2.99
CA VAL A 252 -11.42 10.31 3.18
C VAL A 252 -12.21 9.74 2.01
N PHE A 253 -13.37 9.15 2.27
CA PHE A 253 -14.25 8.53 1.28
C PHE A 253 -15.53 9.33 1.07
N ALA A 254 -16.00 9.39 -0.18
CA ALA A 254 -17.29 9.96 -0.55
C ALA A 254 -17.86 9.25 -1.80
N ASP A 255 -19.19 9.30 -1.94
CA ASP A 255 -19.88 8.80 -3.15
C ASP A 255 -19.72 9.75 -4.34
N ASN A 256 -19.47 11.05 -4.09
CA ASN A 256 -19.36 12.08 -5.13
C ASN A 256 -18.04 12.84 -5.01
N GLU A 257 -17.29 12.89 -6.12
CA GLU A 257 -16.03 13.62 -6.26
C GLU A 257 -16.16 15.12 -5.95
N ASP A 258 -17.32 15.71 -6.26
CA ASP A 258 -17.52 17.17 -6.14
C ASP A 258 -17.45 17.64 -4.68
N VAL A 259 -17.75 16.76 -3.72
CA VAL A 259 -17.59 17.01 -2.28
C VAL A 259 -16.15 17.41 -1.94
N PHE A 260 -15.17 16.93 -2.68
CA PHE A 260 -13.75 17.28 -2.48
C PHE A 260 -13.31 18.50 -3.28
N LYS A 261 -13.87 18.72 -4.48
CA LYS A 261 -13.48 19.84 -5.37
C LYS A 261 -13.87 21.19 -4.80
N ASP A 262 -14.95 21.22 -4.03
CA ASP A 262 -15.47 22.45 -3.42
C ASP A 262 -14.72 22.85 -2.14
N LEU A 263 -13.78 22.01 -1.68
CA LEU A 263 -13.00 22.26 -0.47
C LEU A 263 -11.71 23.03 -0.76
N ASP A 264 -11.47 24.10 -0.02
CA ASP A 264 -10.22 24.86 -0.06
C ASP A 264 -9.13 24.18 0.78
N ILE A 265 -8.73 22.98 0.36
CA ILE A 265 -7.72 22.15 1.03
C ILE A 265 -6.53 21.98 0.08
N GLU A 266 -5.45 22.73 0.33
CA GLU A 266 -4.19 22.63 -0.43
C GLU A 266 -3.68 21.18 -0.58
N LYS A 267 -3.26 20.77 -1.78
CA LYS A 267 -2.67 19.43 -2.05
C LYS A 267 -3.57 18.25 -1.66
N LEU A 268 -4.90 18.45 -1.66
CA LEU A 268 -5.84 17.34 -1.63
C LEU A 268 -5.82 16.63 -2.99
N ASN A 269 -5.45 15.35 -3.01
CA ASN A 269 -5.45 14.53 -4.22
C ASN A 269 -6.74 13.72 -4.23
N ILE A 270 -7.46 13.72 -5.35
CA ILE A 270 -8.71 12.97 -5.50
C ILE A 270 -8.46 11.83 -6.48
N ASP A 271 -8.77 10.63 -6.03
CA ASP A 271 -8.49 9.36 -6.70
C ASP A 271 -9.74 8.46 -6.62
N LYS A 272 -9.73 7.32 -7.31
CA LYS A 272 -10.75 6.28 -7.16
C LYS A 272 -10.17 5.01 -6.55
N LEU A 273 -11.06 4.17 -6.03
CA LEU A 273 -10.69 2.80 -5.72
C LEU A 273 -10.27 2.04 -6.98
N TYR A 274 -9.15 1.34 -6.90
CA TYR A 274 -8.63 0.53 -7.99
C TYR A 274 -9.48 -0.73 -8.18
N THR A 275 -10.15 -0.83 -9.33
CA THR A 275 -10.77 -2.08 -9.77
C THR A 275 -9.84 -2.80 -10.73
N LYS A 276 -9.58 -4.09 -10.51
CA LYS A 276 -8.90 -4.91 -11.52
C LYS A 276 -9.80 -4.99 -12.76
N ARG A 277 -9.38 -4.39 -13.87
CA ARG A 277 -10.01 -4.69 -15.15
C ARG A 277 -9.80 -6.17 -15.42
N GLN A 278 -10.87 -6.92 -15.65
CA GLN A 278 -10.76 -8.27 -16.21
C GLN A 278 -9.98 -8.14 -17.53
N LEU A 279 -8.79 -8.73 -17.57
CA LEU A 279 -8.04 -8.94 -18.81
C LEU A 279 -8.74 -10.04 -19.63
#